data_AF-A0A957DZW1-F1
#
_entry.id   AF-A0A957DZW1-F1
#
_cell.length_a   1.000
_cell.length_b   1.000
_cell.length_c   1.000
_cell.angle_alpha   90.00
_cell.angle_beta   90.00
_cell.angle_gamma   90.00
#
_symmetry.space_group_name_H-M   'P 1'
#
loop_
_entity.id
_entity.type
_entity.pdbx_description
1 polymer ?
#
loop_
_entity_poly.entity_id
_entity_poly.type
_entity_poly.pdbx_seq_one_letter_code
_entity_poly.pdbx_strand_id
1 'polypeptide(L)'
;MFEQERMIGRIQRRVLAEPSVRVCFLSGSYGRRTEDAFSDIDVALVFRDESGRNIAWRRREAFVNDVMPYVPVKAFDGDHIRPYFYISLFSNGSKVDWRYETEDTLKPNPWDANIRILKDNNGWGDTFQNASACLAFPQPRITVEELSALDNQFWVMFWDILRLLKRGDTDKPFAIYLELLYATLPPLLRVLPAEDTTRQGLLVAGYGRDAQKNRTQMVSLLDAYLAARSAIISRHNLAFFPNQGFESEIKRLVQKLI
;
A
#
# COMPACT_ATOMS: atom_id res chain seq x y z
N MET A 1 12.60 -1.60 23.48
CA MET A 1 13.59 -2.00 22.46
C MET A 1 12.95 -3.15 21.71
N PHE A 2 12.77 -3.02 20.40
CA PHE A 2 12.05 -4.01 19.62
C PHE A 2 12.87 -5.31 19.49
N GLU A 3 12.21 -6.47 19.48
CA GLU A 3 12.84 -7.80 19.52
C GLU A 3 12.92 -8.49 18.12
N GLN A 4 13.06 -7.73 17.03
CA GLN A 4 12.96 -8.28 15.66
C GLN A 4 14.02 -9.35 15.34
N GLU A 5 15.28 -9.20 15.78
CA GLU A 5 16.29 -10.23 15.56
C GLU A 5 15.94 -11.55 16.27
N ARG A 6 15.36 -11.45 17.48
CA ARG A 6 14.86 -12.62 18.20
C ARG A 6 13.68 -13.26 17.45
N MET A 7 12.79 -12.44 16.88
CA MET A 7 11.70 -12.90 16.02
C MET A 7 12.25 -13.65 14.81
N ILE A 8 13.21 -13.09 14.08
CA ILE A 8 13.83 -13.73 12.91
C ILE A 8 14.45 -15.08 13.27
N GLY A 9 15.21 -15.15 14.37
CA GLY A 9 15.78 -16.41 14.86
C GLY A 9 14.73 -17.44 15.29
N ARG A 10 13.52 -17.01 15.63
CA ARG A 10 12.37 -17.89 15.93
C ARG A 10 11.67 -18.36 14.67
N ILE A 11 11.48 -17.47 13.70
CA ILE A 11 10.98 -17.79 12.36
C ILE A 11 11.88 -18.85 11.73
N GLN A 12 13.19 -18.62 11.70
CA GLN A 12 14.15 -19.55 11.13
C GLN A 12 14.06 -20.94 11.76
N ARG A 13 14.02 -21.03 13.10
CA ARG A 13 13.84 -22.32 13.78
C ARG A 13 12.52 -23.00 13.44
N ARG A 14 11.42 -22.24 13.40
CA ARG A 14 10.08 -22.78 13.08
C ARG A 14 9.99 -23.31 11.66
N VAL A 15 10.59 -22.63 10.68
CA VAL A 15 10.59 -23.07 9.26
C VAL A 15 11.56 -24.23 8.99
N LEU A 16 12.68 -24.32 9.72
CA LEU A 16 13.56 -25.48 9.65
C LEU A 16 12.86 -26.74 10.16
N ALA A 17 12.01 -26.61 11.19
CA ALA A 17 11.17 -27.70 11.69
C ALA A 17 9.92 -27.99 10.83
N GLU A 18 9.67 -27.22 9.77
CA GLU A 18 8.51 -27.36 8.89
C GLU A 18 8.91 -27.98 7.54
N PRO A 19 8.76 -29.30 7.32
CA PRO A 19 9.24 -29.95 6.10
C PRO A 19 8.52 -29.47 4.83
N SER A 20 7.29 -28.98 4.97
CA SER A 20 6.46 -28.51 3.86
C SER A 20 6.99 -27.22 3.23
N VAL A 21 7.64 -26.35 4.01
CA VAL A 21 8.29 -25.13 3.52
C VAL A 21 9.59 -25.53 2.83
N ARG A 22 9.71 -25.26 1.52
CA ARG A 22 10.88 -25.60 0.71
C ARG A 22 11.95 -24.51 0.79
N VAL A 23 11.52 -23.27 0.68
CA VAL A 23 12.36 -22.08 0.81
C VAL A 23 11.68 -21.10 1.75
N CYS A 24 12.46 -20.45 2.61
CA CYS A 24 12.02 -19.32 3.40
C CYS A 24 13.07 -18.22 3.29
N PHE A 25 12.64 -16.99 3.00
CA PHE A 25 13.53 -15.84 2.94
C PHE A 25 12.85 -14.59 3.46
N LEU A 26 13.66 -13.61 3.86
CA LEU A 26 13.22 -12.26 4.16
C LEU A 26 13.46 -11.35 2.97
N SER A 27 12.51 -10.47 2.68
CA SER A 27 12.64 -9.38 1.71
C SER A 27 12.67 -8.02 2.41
N GLY A 28 12.46 -6.94 1.66
CA GLY A 28 12.33 -5.61 2.25
C GLY A 28 13.64 -5.11 2.88
N SER A 29 13.54 -4.42 4.01
CA SER A 29 14.72 -3.88 4.71
C SER A 29 15.60 -5.00 5.31
N TYR A 30 15.00 -6.02 5.92
CA TYR A 30 15.73 -7.18 6.47
C TYR A 30 16.36 -8.10 5.40
N GLY A 31 15.80 -8.13 4.19
CA GLY A 31 16.45 -8.75 3.03
C GLY A 31 17.69 -7.97 2.59
N ARG A 32 17.54 -6.64 2.46
CA ARG A 32 18.60 -5.72 2.03
C ARG A 32 19.63 -5.37 3.10
N ARG A 33 19.40 -5.76 4.35
CA ARG A 33 20.23 -5.41 5.51
C ARG A 33 20.27 -3.89 5.75
N THR A 34 19.13 -3.24 5.53
CA THR A 34 18.93 -1.80 5.74
C THR A 34 17.81 -1.55 6.74
N GLU A 35 17.50 -2.52 7.58
CA GLU A 35 16.52 -2.42 8.66
C GLU A 35 16.88 -1.35 9.68
N ASP A 36 15.85 -0.83 10.32
CA ASP A 36 15.94 0.02 11.49
C ASP A 36 14.96 -0.48 12.57
N ALA A 37 14.89 0.24 13.69
CA ALA A 37 14.03 -0.12 14.81
C ALA A 37 12.52 -0.16 14.46
N PHE A 38 12.10 0.47 13.36
CA PHE A 38 10.71 0.61 12.94
C PHE A 38 10.36 -0.26 11.73
N SER A 39 11.34 -0.98 11.19
CA SER A 39 11.14 -1.91 10.09
C SER A 39 10.22 -3.08 10.48
N ASP A 40 9.30 -3.40 9.59
CA ASP A 40 8.57 -4.67 9.60
C ASP A 40 9.41 -5.79 8.97
N ILE A 41 8.94 -7.03 9.15
CA ILE A 41 9.61 -8.23 8.66
C ILE A 41 8.77 -8.83 7.54
N ASP A 42 9.26 -8.74 6.30
CA ASP A 42 8.63 -9.38 5.15
C ASP A 42 9.14 -10.81 4.99
N VAL A 43 8.29 -11.81 5.21
CA VAL A 43 8.64 -13.23 5.11
C VAL A 43 7.97 -13.86 3.89
N ALA A 44 8.75 -14.55 3.06
CA ALA A 44 8.20 -15.47 2.07
C ALA A 44 8.37 -16.93 2.54
N LEU A 45 7.28 -17.69 2.49
CA LEU A 45 7.24 -19.14 2.67
C LEU A 45 6.90 -19.77 1.31
N VAL A 46 7.88 -20.40 0.68
CA VAL A 46 7.73 -21.00 -0.64
C VAL A 46 7.51 -22.51 -0.49
N PHE A 47 6.42 -22.98 -1.07
CA PHE A 47 6.03 -24.38 -1.10
C PHE A 47 6.28 -24.97 -2.49
N ARG A 48 6.37 -26.31 -2.56
CA ARG A 48 6.56 -27.00 -3.84
C ARG A 48 5.41 -26.73 -4.81
N ASP A 49 4.18 -26.82 -4.32
CA ASP A 49 2.96 -26.75 -5.10
C ASP A 49 1.82 -26.10 -4.32
N GLU A 50 0.69 -25.87 -5.00
CA GLU A 50 -0.48 -25.24 -4.40
C GLU A 50 -1.11 -26.07 -3.29
N SER A 51 -1.03 -27.41 -3.36
CA SER A 51 -1.59 -28.29 -2.34
C SER A 51 -0.87 -28.07 -1.00
N GLY A 52 0.46 -28.06 -1.03
CA GLY A 52 1.29 -27.75 0.13
C GLY A 52 1.02 -26.35 0.69
N ARG A 53 0.98 -25.33 -0.18
CA ARG A 53 0.64 -23.94 0.20
C ARG A 53 -0.73 -23.87 0.87
N ASN A 54 -1.75 -24.49 0.29
CA ASN A 54 -3.13 -24.40 0.77
C ASN A 54 -3.32 -25.12 2.12
N ILE A 55 -2.62 -26.23 2.35
CA ILE A 55 -2.60 -26.88 3.67
C ILE A 55 -1.97 -25.97 4.71
N ALA A 56 -0.82 -25.36 4.40
CA ALA A 56 -0.15 -24.43 5.31
C ALA A 56 -1.01 -23.18 5.56
N TRP A 57 -1.65 -22.63 4.53
CA TRP A 57 -2.55 -21.48 4.63
C TRP A 57 -3.72 -21.71 5.59
N ARG A 58 -4.34 -22.90 5.56
CA ARG A 58 -5.40 -23.27 6.51
C ARG A 58 -4.92 -23.31 7.96
N ARG A 59 -3.62 -23.44 8.18
CA ARG A 59 -2.96 -23.48 9.50
C ARG A 59 -2.16 -22.22 9.82
N ARG A 60 -2.27 -21.16 9.01
CA ARG A 60 -1.46 -19.93 9.14
C ARG A 60 -1.52 -19.31 10.52
N GLU A 61 -2.69 -19.26 11.14
CA GLU A 61 -2.85 -18.66 12.47
C GLU A 61 -2.09 -19.46 13.52
N ALA A 62 -2.23 -20.79 13.51
CA ALA A 62 -1.51 -21.68 14.42
C ALA A 62 0.01 -21.58 14.18
N PHE A 63 0.45 -21.57 12.92
CA PHE A 63 1.85 -21.39 12.56
C PHE A 63 2.43 -20.09 13.13
N VAL A 64 1.74 -18.96 12.96
CA VAL A 64 2.20 -17.65 13.45
C VAL A 64 2.23 -17.59 14.98
N ASN A 65 1.22 -18.14 15.66
CA ASN A 65 1.22 -18.27 17.12
C ASN A 65 2.42 -19.10 17.60
N ASP A 66 2.76 -20.18 16.90
CA ASP A 66 3.86 -21.07 17.27
C ASP A 66 5.26 -20.45 17.08
N VAL A 67 5.40 -19.40 16.27
CA VAL A 67 6.69 -18.70 16.10
C VAL A 67 7.12 -18.07 17.42
N MET A 68 6.19 -17.45 18.14
CA MET A 68 6.41 -16.87 19.47
C MET A 68 5.24 -17.22 20.40
N PRO A 69 5.18 -18.46 20.94
CA PRO A 69 4.02 -18.96 21.70
C PRO A 69 3.66 -18.13 22.95
N TYR A 70 4.62 -17.35 23.45
CA TYR A 70 4.49 -16.54 24.67
C TYR A 70 4.22 -15.06 24.39
N VAL A 71 4.10 -14.66 23.12
CA VAL A 71 3.85 -13.26 22.75
C VAL A 71 2.48 -13.17 22.09
N PRO A 72 1.52 -12.47 22.71
CA PRO A 72 0.22 -12.23 22.11
C PRO A 72 0.34 -11.63 20.69
N VAL A 73 -0.49 -12.12 19.77
CA VAL A 73 -0.51 -11.69 18.37
C VAL A 73 -1.93 -11.29 17.95
N LYS A 74 -2.02 -10.23 17.17
CA LYS A 74 -3.19 -9.89 16.36
C LYS A 74 -2.81 -10.04 14.90
N ALA A 75 -3.69 -10.62 14.10
CA ALA A 75 -3.40 -10.87 12.70
C ALA A 75 -4.68 -10.95 11.88
N PHE A 76 -4.54 -10.78 10.56
CA PHE A 76 -5.65 -10.82 9.61
C PHE A 76 -5.18 -11.21 8.20
N ASP A 77 -6.12 -11.63 7.36
CA ASP A 77 -5.86 -11.95 5.95
C ASP A 77 -5.77 -10.66 5.12
N GLY A 78 -4.61 -10.43 4.53
CA GLY A 78 -4.29 -9.29 3.67
C GLY A 78 -4.75 -9.46 2.22
N ASP A 79 -5.89 -10.12 1.99
CA ASP A 79 -6.40 -10.48 0.64
C ASP A 79 -6.64 -9.25 -0.26
N HIS A 80 -6.91 -8.09 0.35
CA HIS A 80 -7.05 -6.81 -0.34
C HIS A 80 -5.73 -6.30 -0.97
N ILE A 81 -4.58 -6.87 -0.59
CA ILE A 81 -3.26 -6.56 -1.13
C ILE A 81 -2.85 -7.62 -2.15
N ARG A 82 -2.90 -8.90 -1.74
CA ARG A 82 -2.62 -10.05 -2.61
C ARG A 82 -3.19 -11.35 -2.01
N PRO A 83 -3.46 -12.37 -2.83
CA PRO A 83 -3.86 -13.69 -2.32
C PRO A 83 -2.79 -14.32 -1.42
N TYR A 84 -3.23 -15.10 -0.43
CA TYR A 84 -2.36 -15.87 0.48
C TYR A 84 -1.35 -15.00 1.24
N PHE A 85 -1.81 -13.82 1.67
CA PHE A 85 -1.03 -12.87 2.44
C PHE A 85 -1.60 -12.72 3.84
N TYR A 86 -0.79 -12.99 4.85
CA TYR A 86 -1.21 -12.90 6.24
C TYR A 86 -0.38 -11.83 6.94
N ILE A 87 -1.04 -10.91 7.65
CA ILE A 87 -0.35 -9.81 8.33
C ILE A 87 -0.52 -10.01 9.82
N SER A 88 0.58 -9.92 10.56
CA SER A 88 0.59 -10.12 12.01
C SER A 88 1.33 -9.01 12.75
N LEU A 89 0.81 -8.65 13.92
CA LEU A 89 1.40 -7.73 14.87
C LEU A 89 1.51 -8.42 16.23
N PHE A 90 2.74 -8.63 16.68
CA PHE A 90 3.06 -9.18 17.98
C PHE A 90 3.14 -8.06 19.03
N SER A 91 2.74 -8.36 20.27
CA SER A 91 2.71 -7.36 21.35
C SER A 91 4.09 -6.88 21.80
N ASN A 92 5.18 -7.49 21.30
CA ASN A 92 6.55 -6.99 21.44
C ASN A 92 6.93 -5.94 20.37
N GLY A 93 5.98 -5.54 19.52
CA GLY A 93 6.13 -4.53 18.48
C GLY A 93 6.61 -5.06 17.13
N SER A 94 6.86 -6.36 16.98
CA SER A 94 7.20 -6.94 15.67
C SER A 94 5.96 -7.03 14.77
N LYS A 95 5.98 -6.31 13.65
CA LYS A 95 5.05 -6.53 12.51
C LYS A 95 5.70 -7.51 11.54
N VAL A 96 4.96 -8.54 11.13
CA VAL A 96 5.43 -9.54 10.17
C VAL A 96 4.38 -9.75 9.09
N ASP A 97 4.81 -9.60 7.85
CA ASP A 97 4.02 -9.76 6.64
C ASP A 97 4.41 -11.09 5.97
N TRP A 98 3.46 -12.04 5.91
CA TRP A 98 3.70 -13.42 5.50
C TRP A 98 3.14 -13.68 4.11
N ARG A 99 4.02 -13.94 3.14
CA ARG A 99 3.68 -14.34 1.77
C ARG A 99 3.76 -15.87 1.66
N TYR A 100 2.66 -16.53 1.32
CA TYR A 100 2.63 -17.97 1.06
C TYR A 100 2.63 -18.20 -0.45
N GLU A 101 3.74 -18.72 -0.97
CA GLU A 101 4.02 -18.77 -2.41
C GLU A 101 4.31 -20.20 -2.86
N THR A 102 4.33 -20.44 -4.17
CA THR A 102 4.83 -21.71 -4.73
C THR A 102 6.00 -21.47 -5.67
N GLU A 103 6.86 -22.48 -5.82
CA GLU A 103 8.01 -22.45 -6.74
C GLU A 103 7.56 -22.11 -8.18
N ASP A 104 6.38 -22.59 -8.60
CA ASP A 104 5.87 -22.39 -9.97
C ASP A 104 5.22 -21.01 -10.19
N THR A 105 4.55 -20.47 -9.17
CA THR A 105 3.77 -19.22 -9.31
C THR A 105 4.56 -17.98 -8.91
N LEU A 106 5.55 -18.10 -8.03
CA LEU A 106 6.35 -16.97 -7.59
C LEU A 106 7.26 -16.50 -8.74
N LYS A 107 6.92 -15.38 -9.36
CA LYS A 107 7.72 -14.78 -10.43
C LYS A 107 8.82 -13.88 -9.86
N PRO A 108 10.02 -13.86 -10.47
CA PRO A 108 11.06 -12.91 -10.10
C PRO A 108 10.54 -11.48 -10.08
N ASN A 109 11.03 -10.70 -9.11
CA ASN A 109 10.50 -9.40 -8.78
C ASN A 109 11.66 -8.49 -8.35
N PRO A 110 11.82 -7.28 -8.90
CA PRO A 110 12.97 -6.40 -8.58
C PRO A 110 13.10 -6.03 -7.09
N TRP A 111 12.00 -6.08 -6.33
CA TRP A 111 12.01 -5.88 -4.88
C TRP A 111 12.61 -7.06 -4.09
N ASP A 112 12.70 -8.24 -4.69
CA ASP A 112 13.32 -9.44 -4.13
C ASP A 112 14.77 -9.66 -4.68
N ALA A 113 15.42 -8.61 -5.18
CA ALA A 113 16.80 -8.67 -5.70
C ALA A 113 17.88 -8.90 -4.63
N ASN A 114 17.55 -8.66 -3.35
CA ASN A 114 18.46 -8.86 -2.21
C ASN A 114 17.65 -9.47 -1.06
N ILE A 115 17.51 -10.80 -1.06
CA ILE A 115 16.77 -11.52 -0.04
C ILE A 115 17.74 -12.11 1.00
N ARG A 116 17.26 -12.28 2.23
CA ARG A 116 17.97 -13.00 3.28
C ARG A 116 17.36 -14.39 3.41
N ILE A 117 18.01 -15.39 2.85
CA ILE A 117 17.56 -16.78 2.90
C ILE A 117 17.67 -17.32 4.33
N LEU A 118 16.56 -17.82 4.87
CA LEU A 118 16.47 -18.49 6.18
C LEU A 118 16.44 -20.02 6.05
N LYS A 119 15.94 -20.53 4.93
CA LYS A 119 15.91 -21.94 4.54
C LYS A 119 15.91 -22.05 3.01
N ASP A 120 16.73 -22.93 2.45
CA ASP A 120 16.70 -23.27 1.03
C ASP A 120 17.21 -24.70 0.86
N ASN A 121 16.37 -25.58 0.30
CA ASN A 121 16.69 -27.00 0.20
C ASN A 121 17.52 -27.34 -1.05
N ASN A 122 17.60 -26.46 -2.05
CA ASN A 122 18.15 -26.79 -3.37
C ASN A 122 18.74 -25.60 -4.16
N GLY A 123 19.03 -24.47 -3.51
CA GLY A 123 19.57 -23.28 -4.16
C GLY A 123 18.53 -22.52 -5.00
N TRP A 124 17.25 -22.80 -4.79
CA TRP A 124 16.16 -22.14 -5.52
C TRP A 124 16.11 -20.65 -5.16
N GLY A 125 16.33 -20.30 -3.89
CA GLY A 125 16.34 -18.92 -3.41
C GLY A 125 17.42 -18.08 -4.09
N ASP A 126 18.64 -18.60 -4.23
CA ASP A 126 19.73 -17.93 -4.94
C ASP A 126 19.38 -17.70 -6.42
N THR A 127 18.81 -18.72 -7.07
CA THR A 127 18.38 -18.63 -8.47
C THR A 127 17.29 -17.56 -8.66
N PHE A 128 16.32 -17.53 -7.76
CA PHE A 128 15.24 -16.56 -7.75
C PHE A 128 15.72 -15.13 -7.51
N GLN A 129 16.64 -14.93 -6.55
CA GLN A 129 17.25 -13.64 -6.28
C GLN A 129 18.02 -13.10 -7.49
N ASN A 130 18.83 -13.97 -8.13
CA ASN A 130 19.61 -13.58 -9.30
C ASN A 130 18.71 -13.17 -10.47
N ALA A 131 17.64 -13.92 -10.72
CA ALA A 131 16.65 -13.54 -11.73
C ALA A 131 15.96 -12.21 -11.39
N SER A 132 15.65 -11.98 -10.11
CA SER A 132 15.03 -10.76 -9.60
C SER A 132 15.94 -9.53 -9.77
N ALA A 133 17.24 -9.70 -9.54
CA ALA A 133 18.24 -8.63 -9.69
C ALA A 133 18.43 -8.15 -11.15
N CYS A 134 18.04 -8.97 -12.14
CA CYS A 134 18.08 -8.58 -13.55
C CYS A 134 16.87 -7.74 -14.00
N LEU A 135 15.88 -7.53 -13.13
CA LEU A 135 14.66 -6.79 -13.48
C LEU A 135 14.80 -5.29 -13.16
N ALA A 136 14.23 -4.46 -14.04
CA ALA A 136 14.05 -3.05 -13.75
C ALA A 136 12.84 -2.85 -12.82
N PHE A 137 12.92 -1.85 -11.93
CA PHE A 137 11.76 -1.42 -11.15
C PHE A 137 10.66 -0.91 -12.09
N PRO A 138 9.41 -1.38 -11.94
CA PRO A 138 8.32 -0.92 -12.78
C PRO A 138 8.07 0.57 -12.52
N GLN A 139 7.93 1.33 -13.61
CA GLN A 139 7.50 2.72 -13.53
C GLN A 139 5.97 2.74 -13.39
N PRO A 140 5.43 3.34 -12.32
CA PRO A 140 3.99 3.44 -12.16
C PRO A 140 3.36 4.23 -13.31
N ARG A 141 2.22 3.76 -13.82
CA ARG A 141 1.47 4.41 -14.92
C ARG A 141 0.02 4.61 -14.52
N ILE A 142 -0.63 5.53 -15.22
CA ILE A 142 -2.07 5.76 -15.20
C ILE A 142 -2.55 5.96 -16.63
N THR A 143 -3.66 5.34 -17.01
CA THR A 143 -4.24 5.51 -18.36
C THR A 143 -5.15 6.74 -18.41
N VAL A 144 -5.53 7.16 -19.63
CA VAL A 144 -6.50 8.25 -19.81
C VAL A 144 -7.86 7.87 -19.22
N GLU A 145 -8.27 6.61 -19.34
CA GLU A 145 -9.53 6.09 -18.81
C GLU A 145 -9.52 6.08 -17.29
N GLU A 146 -8.43 5.61 -16.66
CA GLU A 146 -8.26 5.63 -15.21
C GLU A 146 -8.28 7.06 -14.67
N LEU A 147 -7.57 7.99 -15.31
CA LEU A 147 -7.57 9.40 -14.92
C LEU A 147 -8.94 10.05 -15.11
N SER A 148 -9.67 9.69 -16.17
CA SER A 148 -11.02 10.20 -16.43
C SER A 148 -12.04 9.71 -15.40
N ALA A 149 -11.98 8.42 -15.03
CA ALA A 149 -12.82 7.86 -13.98
C ALA A 149 -12.55 8.54 -12.64
N LEU A 150 -11.26 8.72 -12.31
CA LEU A 150 -10.83 9.42 -11.11
C LEU A 150 -11.29 10.89 -11.09
N ASP A 151 -11.16 11.61 -12.20
CA ASP A 151 -11.58 13.02 -12.31
C ASP A 151 -13.08 13.18 -12.11
N ASN A 152 -13.88 12.36 -12.75
CA ASN A 152 -15.33 12.34 -12.56
C ASN A 152 -15.70 12.06 -11.09
N GLN A 153 -15.06 11.07 -10.47
CA GLN A 153 -15.32 10.72 -9.07
C GLN A 153 -14.92 11.87 -8.13
N PHE A 154 -13.75 12.48 -8.35
CA PHE A 154 -13.29 13.63 -7.57
C PHE A 154 -14.32 14.74 -7.57
N TRP A 155 -14.75 15.21 -8.76
CA TRP A 155 -15.67 16.34 -8.86
C TRP A 155 -17.02 16.10 -8.19
N VAL A 156 -17.59 14.91 -8.37
CA VAL A 156 -18.90 14.55 -7.78
C VAL A 156 -18.81 14.53 -6.25
N MET A 157 -17.83 13.84 -5.69
CA MET A 157 -17.68 13.72 -4.24
C MET A 157 -17.24 15.04 -3.60
N PHE A 158 -16.35 15.78 -4.25
CA PHE A 158 -15.93 17.12 -3.84
C PHE A 158 -17.13 18.07 -3.68
N TRP A 159 -18.01 18.11 -4.68
CA TRP A 159 -19.20 18.94 -4.63
C TRP A 159 -20.18 18.48 -3.55
N ASP A 160 -20.32 17.17 -3.35
CA ASP A 160 -21.18 16.60 -2.30
C ASP A 160 -20.73 17.05 -0.90
N ILE A 161 -19.42 17.06 -0.65
CA ILE A 161 -18.87 17.56 0.61
C ILE A 161 -19.16 19.05 0.78
N LEU A 162 -18.86 19.87 -0.23
CA LEU A 162 -19.03 21.33 -0.14
C LEU A 162 -20.49 21.75 0.09
N ARG A 163 -21.45 21.12 -0.60
CA ARG A 163 -22.87 21.47 -0.42
C ARG A 163 -23.37 21.11 0.99
N LEU A 164 -22.89 20.02 1.59
CA LEU A 164 -23.27 19.62 2.94
C LEU A 164 -22.64 20.54 3.99
N LEU A 165 -21.36 20.88 3.81
CA LEU A 165 -20.68 21.87 4.66
C LEU A 165 -21.39 23.23 4.62
N LYS A 166 -21.87 23.68 3.45
CA LYS A 166 -22.62 24.94 3.35
C LYS A 166 -23.95 24.91 4.11
N ARG A 167 -24.57 23.73 4.22
CA ARG A 167 -25.79 23.52 5.02
C ARG A 167 -25.53 23.44 6.52
N GLY A 168 -24.27 23.52 6.94
CA GLY A 168 -23.87 23.44 8.35
C GLY A 168 -23.71 22.00 8.86
N ASP A 169 -23.77 21.00 7.98
CA ASP A 169 -23.51 19.60 8.34
C ASP A 169 -22.00 19.34 8.27
N THR A 170 -21.41 18.89 9.38
CA THR A 170 -19.99 18.53 9.49
C THR A 170 -19.76 17.05 9.76
N ASP A 171 -20.83 16.29 10.07
CA ASP A 171 -20.70 14.87 10.43
C ASP A 171 -20.85 13.99 9.18
N LYS A 172 -21.89 14.20 8.39
CA LYS A 172 -22.11 13.42 7.16
C LYS A 172 -21.00 13.62 6.12
N PRO A 173 -20.57 14.86 5.79
CA PRO A 173 -19.52 15.06 4.79
C PRO A 173 -18.16 14.50 5.21
N PHE A 174 -17.92 14.18 6.49
CA PHE A 174 -16.66 13.57 6.92
C PHE A 174 -16.44 12.19 6.30
N ALA A 175 -17.46 11.31 6.28
CA ALA A 175 -17.34 9.99 5.67
C ALA A 175 -17.04 10.09 4.15
N ILE A 176 -17.78 10.96 3.46
CA ILE A 176 -17.58 11.21 2.02
C ILE A 176 -16.18 11.80 1.75
N TYR A 177 -15.69 12.65 2.66
CA TYR A 177 -14.32 13.18 2.59
C TYR A 177 -13.28 12.07 2.68
N LEU A 178 -13.41 11.13 3.62
CA LEU A 178 -12.49 9.99 3.72
C LEU A 178 -12.53 9.12 2.47
N GLU A 179 -13.72 8.86 1.93
CA GLU A 179 -13.88 8.11 0.67
C GLU A 179 -13.24 8.85 -0.51
N LEU A 180 -13.41 10.19 -0.60
CA LEU A 180 -12.80 11.02 -1.63
C LEU A 180 -11.28 10.90 -1.56
N LEU A 181 -10.69 11.05 -0.37
CA LEU A 181 -9.24 10.94 -0.19
C LEU A 181 -8.75 9.53 -0.55
N TYR A 182 -9.44 8.49 -0.09
CA TYR A 182 -9.08 7.10 -0.38
C TYR A 182 -9.15 6.78 -1.87
N ALA A 183 -10.17 7.29 -2.58
CA ALA A 183 -10.33 7.05 -4.00
C ALA A 183 -9.31 7.82 -4.86
N THR A 184 -8.89 9.01 -4.42
CA THR A 184 -8.14 9.94 -5.28
C THR A 184 -6.66 10.01 -4.93
N LEU A 185 -6.28 10.04 -3.65
CA LEU A 185 -4.89 10.24 -3.26
C LEU A 185 -3.99 9.05 -3.65
N PRO A 186 -4.30 7.78 -3.33
CA PRO A 186 -3.43 6.66 -3.67
C PRO A 186 -3.07 6.57 -5.16
N PRO A 187 -4.01 6.61 -6.14
CA PRO A 187 -3.65 6.55 -7.55
C PRO A 187 -2.82 7.76 -8.01
N LEU A 188 -3.07 8.98 -7.52
CA LEU A 188 -2.26 10.17 -7.86
C LEU A 188 -0.85 10.08 -7.27
N LEU A 189 -0.73 9.75 -5.98
CA LEU A 189 0.55 9.59 -5.28
C LEU A 189 1.36 8.41 -5.80
N ARG A 190 0.73 7.40 -6.41
CA ARG A 190 1.43 6.29 -7.04
C ARG A 190 2.22 6.73 -8.27
N VAL A 191 1.71 7.68 -9.04
CA VAL A 191 2.28 8.10 -10.34
C VAL A 191 3.02 9.44 -10.31
N LEU A 192 2.89 10.19 -9.22
CA LEU A 192 3.68 11.38 -8.92
C LEU A 192 4.88 11.00 -8.05
N PRO A 193 6.11 11.27 -8.50
CA PRO A 193 7.29 10.88 -7.74
C PRO A 193 7.47 11.77 -6.50
N ALA A 194 8.28 11.34 -5.54
CA ALA A 194 8.41 11.99 -4.23
C ALA A 194 8.94 13.43 -4.30
N GLU A 195 9.78 13.70 -5.29
CA GLU A 195 10.39 15.00 -5.57
C GLU A 195 9.45 16.01 -6.24
N ASP A 196 8.27 15.59 -6.73
CA ASP A 196 7.31 16.50 -7.37
C ASP A 196 6.64 17.39 -6.31
N THR A 197 6.73 18.70 -6.48
CA THR A 197 6.17 19.66 -5.52
C THR A 197 4.65 19.59 -5.44
N THR A 198 3.97 19.19 -6.52
CA THR A 198 2.50 19.02 -6.52
C THR A 198 2.05 17.87 -5.62
N ARG A 199 2.93 16.88 -5.39
CA ARG A 199 2.69 15.78 -4.44
C ARG A 199 2.48 16.31 -3.03
N GLN A 200 3.21 17.35 -2.62
CA GLN A 200 3.15 17.87 -1.25
C GLN A 200 1.77 18.48 -0.94
N GLY A 201 1.15 19.16 -1.92
CA GLY A 201 -0.19 19.70 -1.75
C GLY A 201 -1.24 18.63 -1.44
N LEU A 202 -1.09 17.43 -2.02
CA LEU A 202 -1.98 16.29 -1.77
C LEU A 202 -1.83 15.70 -0.36
N LEU A 203 -0.69 15.92 0.29
CA LEU A 203 -0.40 15.40 1.65
C LEU A 203 -0.91 16.33 2.76
N VAL A 204 -1.40 17.51 2.41
CA VAL A 204 -1.99 18.47 3.36
C VAL A 204 -3.52 18.28 3.39
N ALA A 205 -3.93 17.13 3.93
CA ALA A 205 -5.34 16.80 4.15
C ALA A 205 -5.73 17.08 5.61
N GLY A 206 -6.91 17.69 5.82
CA GLY A 206 -7.43 17.96 7.15
C GLY A 206 -8.94 18.13 7.13
N TYR A 207 -9.58 17.67 8.20
CA TYR A 207 -11.01 17.82 8.44
C TYR A 207 -11.25 17.95 9.95
N GLY A 208 -12.15 18.83 10.36
CA GLY A 208 -12.51 19.04 11.77
C GLY A 208 -14.00 19.28 11.98
N ARG A 209 -14.36 19.84 13.14
CA ARG A 209 -15.75 20.16 13.49
C ARG A 209 -16.22 21.54 13.00
N ASP A 210 -15.30 22.35 12.50
CA ASP A 210 -15.60 23.71 12.02
C ASP A 210 -15.92 23.68 10.52
N ALA A 211 -17.18 23.94 10.18
CA ALA A 211 -17.64 23.93 8.80
C ALA A 211 -16.94 24.97 7.91
N GLN A 212 -16.62 26.16 8.44
CA GLN A 212 -15.93 27.21 7.68
C GLN A 212 -14.48 26.80 7.41
N LYS A 213 -13.78 26.29 8.43
CA LYS A 213 -12.42 25.80 8.27
C LYS A 213 -12.36 24.63 7.28
N ASN A 214 -13.32 23.70 7.35
CA ASN A 214 -13.43 22.60 6.41
C ASN A 214 -13.65 23.10 4.98
N ARG A 215 -14.50 24.12 4.77
CA ARG A 215 -14.67 24.73 3.43
C ARG A 215 -13.34 25.28 2.89
N THR A 216 -12.57 26.00 3.70
CA THR A 216 -11.23 26.48 3.29
C THR A 216 -10.29 25.33 2.94
N GLN A 217 -10.29 24.25 3.74
CA GLN A 217 -9.48 23.06 3.46
C GLN A 217 -9.90 22.36 2.16
N MET A 218 -11.21 22.33 1.84
CA MET A 218 -11.69 21.80 0.57
C MET A 218 -11.18 22.63 -0.63
N VAL A 219 -11.10 23.95 -0.51
CA VAL A 219 -10.50 24.79 -1.57
C VAL A 219 -9.03 24.43 -1.80
N SER A 220 -8.26 24.28 -0.72
CA SER A 220 -6.86 23.85 -0.83
C SER A 220 -6.72 22.45 -1.45
N LEU A 221 -7.62 21.52 -1.12
CA LEU A 221 -7.66 20.19 -1.74
C LEU A 221 -7.97 20.27 -3.24
N LEU A 222 -8.89 21.14 -3.64
CA LEU A 222 -9.21 21.38 -5.06
C LEU A 222 -7.97 21.87 -5.82
N ASP A 223 -7.28 22.88 -5.30
CA ASP A 223 -6.09 23.42 -5.95
C ASP A 223 -4.97 22.37 -6.04
N ALA A 224 -4.75 21.60 -4.97
CA ALA A 224 -3.77 20.52 -4.95
C ALA A 224 -4.11 19.42 -5.96
N TYR A 225 -5.38 19.02 -6.04
CA TYR A 225 -5.86 18.04 -7.01
C TYR A 225 -5.63 18.49 -8.45
N LEU A 226 -6.00 19.73 -8.78
CA LEU A 226 -5.85 20.26 -10.13
C LEU A 226 -4.37 20.38 -10.54
N ALA A 227 -3.51 20.78 -9.61
CA ALA A 227 -2.06 20.85 -9.83
C ALA A 227 -1.47 19.45 -10.07
N ALA A 228 -1.81 18.49 -9.21
CA ALA A 228 -1.39 17.09 -9.34
C ALA A 228 -1.85 16.46 -10.66
N ARG A 229 -3.12 16.63 -11.02
CA ARG A 229 -3.68 16.13 -12.29
C ARG A 229 -2.93 16.71 -13.48
N SER A 230 -2.67 18.02 -13.49
CA SER A 230 -1.94 18.68 -14.57
C SER A 230 -0.50 18.17 -14.70
N ALA A 231 0.20 17.97 -13.57
CA ALA A 231 1.53 17.39 -13.55
C ALA A 231 1.54 15.95 -14.11
N ILE A 232 0.55 15.13 -13.75
CA ILE A 232 0.39 13.77 -14.27
C ILE A 232 0.17 13.76 -15.78
N ILE A 233 -0.74 14.60 -16.29
CA ILE A 233 -1.00 14.71 -17.73
C ILE A 233 0.28 15.03 -18.49
N SER A 234 1.05 16.02 -18.02
CA SER A 234 2.30 16.44 -18.64
C SER A 234 3.38 15.35 -18.56
N ARG A 235 3.59 14.76 -17.37
CA ARG A 235 4.65 13.78 -17.13
C ARG A 235 4.43 12.48 -17.90
N HIS A 236 3.19 12.04 -18.02
CA HIS A 236 2.83 10.78 -18.69
C HIS A 236 2.38 10.99 -20.14
N ASN A 237 2.43 12.24 -20.65
CA ASN A 237 1.99 12.63 -21.99
C ASN A 237 0.59 12.09 -22.34
N LEU A 238 -0.36 12.27 -21.41
CA LEU A 238 -1.71 11.73 -21.55
C LEU A 238 -2.55 12.61 -22.48
N ALA A 239 -3.29 11.97 -23.39
CA ALA A 239 -4.31 12.63 -24.22
C ALA A 239 -5.61 12.90 -23.42
N PHE A 240 -5.47 13.48 -22.24
CA PHE A 240 -6.57 13.86 -21.36
C PHE A 240 -6.81 15.37 -21.45
N PHE A 241 -8.05 15.76 -21.76
CA PHE A 241 -8.44 17.16 -21.93
C PHE A 241 -9.44 17.55 -20.84
N PRO A 242 -9.04 18.33 -19.82
CA PRO A 242 -9.96 18.76 -18.78
C PRO A 242 -11.11 19.59 -19.36
N ASN A 243 -12.33 19.40 -18.83
CA ASN A 243 -13.50 20.18 -19.25
C ASN A 243 -13.44 21.59 -18.64
N GLN A 244 -12.73 22.50 -19.31
CA GLN A 244 -12.49 23.87 -18.85
C GLN A 244 -13.77 24.65 -18.51
N GLY A 245 -14.85 24.42 -19.26
CA GLY A 245 -16.15 25.06 -19.02
C GLY A 245 -16.77 24.61 -17.69
N PHE A 246 -16.81 23.30 -17.47
CA PHE A 246 -17.27 22.74 -16.19
C PHE A 246 -16.41 23.21 -15.01
N GLU A 247 -15.09 23.15 -15.13
CA GLU A 247 -14.18 23.53 -14.03
C GLU A 247 -14.30 25.00 -13.66
N SER A 248 -14.38 25.88 -14.66
CA SER A 248 -14.53 27.32 -14.45
C SER A 248 -15.83 27.61 -13.69
N GLU A 249 -16.90 26.90 -14.05
CA GLU A 249 -18.20 27.06 -13.42
C GLU A 249 -18.20 26.56 -11.97
N ILE A 250 -17.60 25.40 -11.71
CA ILE A 250 -17.44 24.88 -10.33
C ILE A 250 -16.56 25.82 -9.50
N LYS A 251 -15.42 26.30 -10.02
CA LYS A 251 -14.55 27.26 -9.31
C LYS A 251 -15.31 28.53 -8.91
N ARG A 252 -16.14 29.05 -9.83
CA ARG A 252 -17.03 30.19 -9.56
C ARG A 252 -18.04 29.90 -8.45
N LEU A 253 -18.61 28.69 -8.42
CA LEU A 253 -19.50 28.27 -7.35
C LEU A 253 -18.77 28.14 -6.01
N VAL A 254 -17.58 27.53 -5.99
CA VAL A 254 -16.76 27.40 -4.77
C VAL A 254 -16.45 28.77 -4.17
N GLN A 255 -16.05 29.75 -4.98
CA GLN A 255 -15.77 31.12 -4.52
C GLN A 255 -16.97 31.79 -3.82
N LYS A 256 -18.21 31.47 -4.22
CA LYS A 256 -19.43 31.96 -3.57
C LYS A 256 -19.77 31.23 -2.27
N LEU A 257 -19.18 30.05 -2.06
CA LEU A 257 -19.47 29.19 -0.92
C LEU A 257 -18.51 29.43 0.25
N ILE A 258 -17.29 29.90 -0.01
CA ILE A 258 -16.29 30.33 0.98
C ILE A 258 -16.82 31.48 1.83
#